data_AF-A0A923FV67-F1
#
_entry.id   AF-A0A923FV67-F1
#
_cell.length_a   1.000
_cell.length_b   1.000
_cell.length_c   1.000
_cell.angle_alpha   90.00
_cell.angle_beta   90.00
_cell.angle_gamma   90.00
#
_symmetry.space_group_name_H-M   'P 1'
#
loop_
_entity.id
_entity.type
_entity.pdbx_description
1 polymer ?
#
loop_
_entity_poly.entity_id
_entity_poly.type
_entity_poly.pdbx_seq_one_letter_code
_entity_poly.pdbx_strand_id
1 'polypeptide(L)'
;YQLIEATGWEAGAANQGPNAVERNDPTAVSNYRQTYRHDEAGNLLELTHVGAQSHGREIKAAQYSNRCLPYRNGVPPTEEEIAAAFDARGNCLELDAGRFLAWDLRNRLSSVTPIERASGLNDSEAYIYDGGGQRVRKLRTLQTGARTLSAEVRYLPGLELRADSGTGEAL
;
A
#
# COMPACT_ATOMS: atom_id res chain seq x y z
N TYR A 1 -11.97 -22.30 -5.16
CA TYR A 1 -13.04 -21.28 -5.22
C TYR A 1 -12.36 -19.92 -5.34
N GLN A 2 -12.83 -19.04 -6.21
CA GLN A 2 -12.33 -17.68 -6.39
C GLN A 2 -13.52 -16.71 -6.28
N LEU A 3 -13.29 -15.55 -5.67
CA LEU A 3 -14.30 -14.49 -5.60
C LEU A 3 -14.52 -13.94 -7.01
N ILE A 4 -15.77 -13.88 -7.47
CA ILE A 4 -16.11 -13.33 -8.80
C ILE A 4 -16.94 -12.06 -8.69
N GLU A 5 -17.59 -11.84 -7.55
CA GLU A 5 -18.47 -10.71 -7.30
C GLU A 5 -18.54 -10.41 -5.80
N ALA A 6 -18.62 -9.13 -5.46
CA ALA A 6 -18.96 -8.65 -4.13
C ALA A 6 -19.86 -7.42 -4.22
N THR A 7 -20.74 -7.24 -3.24
CA THR A 7 -21.53 -6.03 -3.06
C THR A 7 -21.38 -5.54 -1.63
N GLY A 8 -21.57 -4.25 -1.42
CA GLY A 8 -21.47 -3.68 -0.08
C GLY A 8 -21.76 -2.19 -0.08
N TRP A 9 -21.37 -1.56 1.02
CA TRP A 9 -21.52 -0.13 1.24
C TRP A 9 -20.16 0.53 1.24
N GLU A 10 -20.08 1.73 0.68
CA GLU A 10 -18.90 2.57 0.69
C GLU A 10 -19.28 4.01 1.01
N ALA A 11 -18.25 4.84 1.27
CA ALA A 11 -18.46 6.27 1.35
C ALA A 11 -19.03 6.77 0.01
N GLY A 12 -20.11 7.55 0.08
CA GLY A 12 -20.61 8.26 -1.10
C GLY A 12 -19.59 9.25 -1.66
N ALA A 13 -19.92 9.91 -2.77
CA ALA A 13 -19.03 10.86 -3.41
C ALA A 13 -18.86 12.12 -2.51
N ALA A 14 -17.83 12.17 -1.68
CA ALA A 14 -17.71 13.21 -0.67
C ALA A 14 -16.86 14.42 -1.13
N ASN A 15 -17.47 15.61 -1.09
CA ASN A 15 -16.83 16.82 -0.56
C ASN A 15 -17.90 17.91 -0.34
N GLN A 16 -18.73 17.78 0.71
CA GLN A 16 -19.34 18.97 1.29
C GLN A 16 -18.27 19.57 2.23
N GLY A 17 -17.73 20.73 1.88
CA GLY A 17 -16.61 21.35 2.59
C GLY A 17 -16.85 21.58 4.10
N PRO A 18 -15.95 22.28 4.80
CA PRO A 18 -15.97 22.41 6.28
C PRO A 18 -17.25 23.00 6.91
N ASN A 19 -18.21 23.47 6.10
CA ASN A 19 -19.52 23.97 6.52
C ASN A 19 -20.66 22.93 6.41
N ALA A 20 -20.36 21.66 6.15
CA ALA A 20 -21.36 20.59 6.12
C ALA A 20 -21.80 20.24 7.56
N VAL A 21 -22.74 21.02 8.10
CA VAL A 21 -23.27 20.84 9.47
C VAL A 21 -24.44 19.84 9.51
N GLU A 22 -24.63 19.00 8.49
CA GLU A 22 -25.68 17.98 8.53
C GLU A 22 -25.13 16.65 9.02
N ARG A 23 -25.40 16.35 10.30
CA ARG A 23 -25.09 15.08 10.96
C ARG A 23 -25.74 13.84 10.31
N ASN A 24 -26.61 14.01 9.33
CA ASN A 24 -27.39 12.96 8.66
C ASN A 24 -27.46 13.21 7.15
N ASP A 25 -26.31 13.26 6.46
CA ASP A 25 -26.29 13.30 5.00
C ASP A 25 -26.64 11.91 4.43
N PRO A 26 -27.80 11.73 3.77
CA PRO A 26 -28.19 10.44 3.18
C PRO A 26 -27.28 10.03 2.01
N THR A 27 -26.45 10.93 1.49
CA THR A 27 -25.45 10.65 0.46
C THR A 27 -24.08 10.28 1.02
N ALA A 28 -23.92 10.25 2.35
CA ALA A 28 -22.66 9.85 2.99
C ALA A 28 -22.27 8.39 2.70
N VAL A 29 -23.23 7.53 2.35
CA VAL A 29 -23.02 6.12 2.06
C VAL A 29 -23.72 5.75 0.75
N SER A 30 -23.03 5.00 -0.12
CA SER A 30 -23.58 4.43 -1.34
C SER A 30 -23.36 2.92 -1.37
N ASN A 31 -24.20 2.20 -2.11
CA ASN A 31 -23.90 0.82 -2.47
C ASN A 31 -22.82 0.78 -3.54
N TYR A 32 -22.03 -0.29 -3.54
CA TYR A 32 -21.13 -0.65 -4.63
C TYR A 32 -21.37 -2.09 -5.07
N ARG A 33 -20.94 -2.38 -6.30
CA ARG A 33 -20.76 -3.73 -6.84
C ARG A 33 -19.35 -3.85 -7.41
N GLN A 34 -18.66 -4.92 -7.06
CA GLN A 34 -17.35 -5.28 -7.60
C GLN A 34 -17.44 -6.60 -8.34
N THR A 35 -16.81 -6.69 -9.50
CA THR A 35 -16.61 -7.94 -10.23
C THR A 35 -15.13 -8.21 -10.40
N TYR A 36 -14.75 -9.48 -10.30
CA TYR A 36 -13.37 -9.92 -10.25
C TYR A 36 -13.11 -10.93 -11.36
N ARG A 37 -12.12 -10.65 -12.21
CA ARG A 37 -11.70 -11.56 -13.27
C ARG A 37 -10.33 -12.12 -12.95
N HIS A 38 -10.20 -13.43 -13.02
CA HIS A 38 -8.96 -14.15 -12.78
C HIS A 38 -8.50 -14.88 -14.04
N ASP A 39 -7.20 -15.17 -14.14
CA ASP A 39 -6.69 -16.14 -15.11
C ASP A 39 -6.84 -17.59 -14.60
N GLU A 40 -6.41 -18.55 -15.43
CA GLU A 40 -6.47 -19.98 -15.11
C GLU A 40 -5.54 -20.38 -13.94
N ALA A 41 -4.49 -19.60 -13.68
CA ALA A 41 -3.58 -19.78 -12.53
C ALA A 41 -4.11 -19.13 -11.24
N GLY A 42 -5.16 -18.31 -11.35
CA GLY A 42 -5.82 -17.62 -10.26
C GLY A 42 -5.27 -16.25 -9.92
N ASN A 43 -4.48 -15.63 -10.80
CA ASN A 43 -4.09 -14.24 -10.65
C ASN A 43 -5.28 -13.32 -10.95
N LEU A 44 -5.51 -12.31 -10.10
CA LEU A 44 -6.49 -11.26 -10.37
C LEU A 44 -5.99 -10.41 -11.55
N LEU A 45 -6.77 -10.36 -12.62
CA LEU A 45 -6.48 -9.55 -13.81
C LEU A 45 -7.30 -8.26 -13.86
N GLU A 46 -8.48 -8.26 -13.25
CA GLU A 46 -9.36 -7.09 -13.30
C GLU A 46 -10.29 -7.06 -12.09
N LEU A 47 -10.35 -5.88 -11.48
CA LEU A 47 -11.36 -5.47 -10.51
C LEU A 47 -12.18 -4.36 -11.16
N THR A 48 -13.40 -4.66 -11.59
CA THR A 48 -14.35 -3.62 -11.99
C THR A 48 -15.11 -3.18 -10.75
N HIS A 49 -15.17 -1.88 -10.48
CA HIS A 49 -15.92 -1.33 -9.35
C HIS A 49 -16.98 -0.36 -9.89
N VAL A 50 -18.23 -0.61 -9.54
CA VAL A 50 -19.38 0.25 -9.86
C VAL A 50 -19.93 0.77 -8.54
N GLY A 51 -19.69 2.04 -8.28
CA GLY A 51 -20.02 2.71 -7.02
C GLY A 51 -19.83 4.22 -7.14
N ALA A 52 -19.96 4.92 -6.00
CA ALA A 52 -19.65 6.34 -5.89
C ALA A 52 -18.13 6.60 -5.90
N GLN A 53 -17.31 5.62 -5.55
CA GLN A 53 -15.85 5.70 -5.60
C GLN A 53 -15.30 5.00 -6.85
N SER A 54 -14.04 5.29 -7.20
CA SER A 54 -13.36 4.67 -8.33
C SER A 54 -12.22 3.77 -7.85
N HIS A 55 -12.58 2.56 -7.41
CA HIS A 55 -11.64 1.55 -6.92
C HIS A 55 -11.25 0.50 -7.98
N GLY A 56 -11.67 0.70 -9.23
CA GLY A 56 -11.38 -0.24 -10.31
C GLY A 56 -9.89 -0.34 -10.62
N ARG A 57 -9.41 -1.53 -10.99
CA ARG A 57 -8.00 -1.78 -11.31
C ARG A 57 -7.86 -2.87 -12.38
N GLU A 58 -6.97 -2.65 -13.32
CA GLU A 58 -6.49 -3.65 -14.26
C GLU A 58 -5.07 -4.08 -13.88
N ILE A 59 -4.79 -5.37 -14.04
CA ILE A 59 -3.55 -6.01 -13.62
C ILE A 59 -3.12 -6.95 -14.74
N LYS A 60 -1.82 -6.95 -15.07
CA LYS A 60 -1.22 -7.92 -15.98
C LYS A 60 -0.33 -8.88 -15.21
N ALA A 61 -0.56 -10.18 -15.41
CA ALA A 61 0.33 -11.24 -14.97
C ALA A 61 1.44 -11.47 -16.01
N ALA A 62 2.64 -11.82 -15.56
CA ALA A 62 3.74 -12.21 -16.42
C ALA A 62 3.42 -13.52 -17.17
N GLN A 63 4.01 -13.72 -18.35
CA GLN A 63 3.73 -14.89 -19.16
C GLN A 63 4.16 -16.22 -18.51
N TYR A 64 5.24 -16.19 -17.73
CA TYR A 64 5.90 -17.39 -17.20
C TYR A 64 5.95 -17.44 -15.66
N SER A 65 5.19 -16.59 -14.96
CA SER A 65 5.11 -16.58 -13.50
C SER A 65 3.84 -15.90 -13.01
N ASN A 66 3.55 -15.99 -11.70
CA ASN A 66 2.43 -15.29 -11.07
C ASN A 66 2.77 -13.84 -10.63
N ARG A 67 3.88 -13.28 -11.12
CA ARG A 67 4.23 -11.88 -10.87
C ARG A 67 3.26 -10.99 -11.63
N CYS A 68 2.70 -10.01 -10.94
CA CYS A 68 1.67 -9.14 -11.49
C CYS A 68 2.01 -7.68 -11.25
N LEU A 69 1.71 -6.82 -12.21
CA LEU A 69 1.80 -5.36 -12.07
C LEU A 69 0.50 -4.70 -12.52
N PRO A 70 0.09 -3.60 -11.88
CA PRO A 70 -1.10 -2.85 -12.28
C PRO A 70 -0.85 -2.12 -13.60
N TYR A 71 -1.93 -1.87 -14.34
CA TYR A 71 -1.91 -0.93 -15.44
C TYR A 71 -1.62 0.47 -14.89
N ARG A 72 -0.81 1.23 -15.61
CA ARG A 72 -0.49 2.63 -15.26
C ARG A 72 -1.10 3.54 -16.31
N ASN A 73 -2.03 4.41 -15.92
CA ASN A 73 -2.75 5.31 -16.82
C ASN A 73 -3.39 4.59 -18.03
N GLY A 74 -4.00 3.42 -17.79
CA GLY A 74 -4.63 2.60 -18.84
C GLY A 74 -3.65 1.82 -19.73
N VAL A 75 -2.35 1.86 -19.44
CA VAL A 75 -1.32 1.14 -20.20
C VAL A 75 -0.90 -0.12 -19.44
N PRO A 76 -0.97 -1.32 -20.05
CA PRO A 76 -0.45 -2.55 -19.45
C PRO A 76 1.08 -2.52 -19.40
N PRO A 77 1.70 -3.09 -18.36
CA PRO A 77 3.15 -3.22 -18.30
C PRO A 77 3.69 -4.22 -19.34
N THR A 78 4.94 -4.06 -19.76
CA THR A 78 5.64 -5.07 -20.59
C THR A 78 6.15 -6.23 -19.73
N GLU A 79 6.58 -7.33 -20.36
CA GLU A 79 7.19 -8.44 -19.62
C GLU A 79 8.51 -8.02 -18.95
N GLU A 80 9.27 -7.14 -19.60
CA GLU A 80 10.52 -6.58 -19.06
C GLU A 80 10.25 -5.70 -17.84
N GLU A 81 9.18 -4.89 -17.86
CA GLU A 81 8.78 -4.09 -16.71
C GLU A 81 8.35 -4.97 -15.53
N ILE A 82 7.57 -6.03 -15.79
CA ILE A 82 7.22 -7.01 -14.75
C ILE A 82 8.46 -7.73 -14.24
N ALA A 83 9.40 -8.12 -15.10
CA ALA A 83 10.62 -8.77 -14.68
C ALA A 83 11.50 -7.86 -13.81
N ALA A 84 11.63 -6.58 -14.18
CA ALA A 84 12.44 -5.59 -13.48
C ALA A 84 11.84 -5.14 -12.15
N ALA A 85 10.52 -5.22 -11.98
CA ALA A 85 9.85 -4.83 -10.74
C ALA A 85 10.05 -5.81 -9.57
N PHE A 86 10.72 -6.95 -9.80
CA PHE A 86 10.96 -7.96 -8.77
C PHE A 86 12.42 -8.41 -8.78
N ASP A 87 12.96 -8.70 -7.59
CA ASP A 87 14.28 -9.31 -7.49
C ASP A 87 14.27 -10.80 -7.93
N ALA A 88 15.46 -11.41 -7.93
CA ALA A 88 15.64 -12.83 -8.27
C ALA A 88 14.89 -13.79 -7.32
N ARG A 89 14.51 -13.33 -6.13
CA ARG A 89 13.78 -14.12 -5.12
C ARG A 89 12.26 -13.90 -5.20
N GLY A 90 11.81 -13.03 -6.11
CA GLY A 90 10.38 -12.72 -6.30
C GLY A 90 9.86 -11.64 -5.37
N ASN A 91 10.74 -10.88 -4.72
CA ASN A 91 10.33 -9.76 -3.89
C ASN A 91 10.08 -8.52 -4.76
N CYS A 92 8.94 -7.84 -4.57
CA CYS A 92 8.61 -6.62 -5.30
C CYS A 92 9.54 -5.46 -4.88
N LEU A 93 10.05 -4.69 -5.85
CA LEU A 93 11.00 -3.60 -5.64
C LEU A 93 10.34 -2.22 -5.62
N GLU A 94 9.14 -2.08 -6.18
CA GLU A 94 8.37 -0.84 -6.24
C GLU A 94 6.91 -1.11 -5.88
N LEU A 95 6.42 -0.48 -4.81
CA LEU A 95 5.04 -0.67 -4.33
C LEU A 95 4.02 0.02 -5.23
N ASP A 96 4.29 1.29 -5.53
CA ASP A 96 3.59 2.17 -6.46
C ASP A 96 4.58 3.24 -6.94
N ALA A 97 4.17 4.08 -7.89
CA ALA A 97 5.06 5.00 -8.59
C ALA A 97 5.92 5.83 -7.62
N GLY A 98 7.22 5.54 -7.58
CA GLY A 98 8.22 6.24 -6.76
C GLY A 98 8.32 5.78 -5.30
N ARG A 99 7.62 4.71 -4.88
CA ARG A 99 7.78 4.11 -3.56
C ARG A 99 8.52 2.79 -3.64
N PHE A 100 9.79 2.83 -3.25
CA PHE A 100 10.68 1.68 -3.37
C PHE A 100 10.67 0.80 -2.12
N LEU A 101 10.87 -0.49 -2.33
CA LEU A 101 10.91 -1.53 -1.31
C LEU A 101 12.32 -2.15 -1.26
N ALA A 102 12.86 -2.31 -0.07
CA ALA A 102 14.11 -3.03 0.15
C ALA A 102 13.86 -4.25 1.04
N TRP A 103 14.63 -5.31 0.81
CA TRP A 103 14.46 -6.61 1.44
C TRP A 103 15.76 -7.05 2.11
N ASP A 104 15.65 -7.67 3.28
CA ASP A 104 16.79 -8.25 3.97
C ASP A 104 17.21 -9.61 3.36
N LEU A 105 18.36 -10.12 3.81
CA LEU A 105 18.89 -11.41 3.34
C LEU A 105 17.96 -12.60 3.62
N ARG A 106 16.97 -12.45 4.49
CA ARG A 106 15.96 -13.47 4.84
C ARG A 106 14.63 -13.26 4.11
N ASN A 107 14.57 -12.40 3.08
CA ASN A 107 13.37 -12.07 2.30
C ASN A 107 12.26 -11.41 3.14
N ARG A 108 12.64 -10.57 4.09
CA ARG A 108 11.70 -9.76 4.85
C ARG A 108 11.85 -8.31 4.42
N LEU A 109 10.72 -7.61 4.27
CA LEU A 109 10.71 -6.20 3.91
C LEU A 109 11.50 -5.40 4.96
N SER A 110 12.66 -4.88 4.60
CA SER A 110 13.54 -4.16 5.52
C SER A 110 13.20 -2.67 5.57
N SER A 111 12.82 -2.09 4.43
CA SER A 111 12.40 -0.69 4.38
C SER A 111 11.53 -0.34 3.18
N VAL A 112 10.76 0.73 3.33
CA VAL A 112 10.07 1.45 2.27
C VAL A 112 10.66 2.85 2.18
N THR A 113 10.83 3.37 0.97
CA THR A 113 11.19 4.78 0.71
C THR A 113 9.99 5.47 0.06
N PRO A 114 9.11 6.15 0.83
CA PRO A 114 7.89 6.73 0.27
C PRO A 114 8.13 7.97 -0.60
N ILE A 115 9.17 8.74 -0.29
CA ILE A 115 9.55 9.96 -1.03
C ILE A 115 11.07 9.98 -1.13
N GLU A 116 11.56 9.87 -2.36
CA GLU A 116 12.96 10.13 -2.68
C GLU A 116 13.20 11.63 -2.92
N ARG A 117 14.30 12.16 -2.40
CA ARG A 117 14.70 13.56 -2.53
C ARG A 117 16.11 13.66 -3.09
N ALA A 118 16.34 14.67 -3.91
CA ALA A 118 17.66 14.93 -4.51
C ALA A 118 18.78 15.15 -3.47
N SER A 119 18.43 15.56 -2.24
CA SER A 119 19.39 15.69 -1.14
C SER A 119 19.87 14.36 -0.55
N GLY A 120 19.25 13.23 -0.92
CA GLY A 120 19.47 11.92 -0.30
C GLY A 120 18.79 11.75 1.07
N LEU A 121 18.19 12.82 1.61
CA LEU A 121 17.38 12.77 2.83
C LEU A 121 15.96 12.33 2.46
N ASN A 122 15.82 11.05 2.17
CA ASN A 122 14.55 10.45 1.81
C ASN A 122 13.65 10.29 3.04
N ASP A 123 12.34 10.25 2.80
CA ASP A 123 11.43 9.68 3.80
C ASP A 123 11.63 8.16 3.80
N SER A 124 11.53 7.55 4.97
CA SER A 124 11.69 6.11 5.10
C SER A 124 10.79 5.50 6.17
N GLU A 125 10.40 4.26 5.97
CA GLU A 125 9.86 3.39 7.03
C GLU A 125 10.66 2.09 7.02
N ALA A 126 11.34 1.78 8.12
CA ALA A 126 12.18 0.61 8.29
C ALA A 126 11.60 -0.38 9.30
N TYR A 127 11.88 -1.65 9.11
CA TYR A 127 11.34 -2.74 9.92
C TYR A 127 12.43 -3.65 10.45
N ILE A 128 12.31 -4.05 11.71
CA ILE A 128 13.21 -5.02 12.35
C ILE A 128 12.39 -6.18 12.87
N TYR A 129 12.96 -7.37 12.74
CA TYR A 129 12.34 -8.64 13.03
C TYR A 129 13.16 -9.43 14.05
N ASP A 130 12.49 -10.22 14.88
CA ASP A 130 13.15 -11.17 15.77
C ASP A 130 13.72 -12.39 15.02
N GLY A 131 14.27 -13.34 15.78
CA GLY A 131 14.80 -14.60 15.26
C GLY A 131 13.73 -15.46 14.55
N GLY A 132 12.49 -15.41 15.04
CA GLY A 132 11.32 -16.12 14.50
C GLY A 132 10.71 -15.46 13.27
N GLY A 133 11.14 -14.24 12.91
CA GLY A 133 10.64 -13.50 11.76
C GLY A 133 9.42 -12.63 12.07
N GLN A 134 9.06 -12.45 13.34
CA GLN A 134 8.01 -11.51 13.72
C GLN A 134 8.56 -10.09 13.78
N ARG A 135 7.78 -9.12 13.29
CA ARG A 135 8.19 -7.71 13.32
C ARG A 135 8.13 -7.22 14.76
N VAL A 136 9.27 -6.76 15.28
CA VAL A 136 9.41 -6.25 16.65
C VAL A 136 9.58 -4.74 16.71
N ARG A 137 9.95 -4.10 15.60
CA ARG A 137 10.11 -2.65 15.54
C ARG A 137 9.75 -2.10 14.17
N LYS A 138 9.14 -0.93 14.16
CA LYS A 138 8.90 -0.09 12.99
C LYS A 138 9.43 1.31 13.28
N LEU A 139 10.28 1.84 12.40
CA LEU A 139 10.82 3.19 12.53
C LEU A 139 10.50 3.97 11.27
N ARG A 140 9.75 5.06 11.40
CA ARG A 140 9.45 5.98 10.32
C ARG A 140 10.23 7.27 10.51
N THR A 141 10.83 7.75 9.43
CA THR A 141 11.54 9.02 9.37
C THR A 141 10.94 9.87 8.26
N LEU A 142 10.49 11.07 8.59
CA LEU A 142 10.04 12.07 7.64
C LEU A 142 10.96 13.29 7.67
N GLN A 143 11.28 13.80 6.50
CA GLN A 143 11.99 15.06 6.37
C GLN A 143 10.98 16.18 6.14
N THR A 144 10.89 17.08 7.12
CA THR A 144 10.23 18.37 6.95
C THR A 144 11.30 19.41 6.63
N GLY A 145 10.94 20.49 5.92
CA GLY A 145 11.91 21.53 5.54
C GLY A 145 12.67 22.17 6.72
N ALA A 146 12.21 21.99 7.96
CA ALA A 146 12.83 22.54 9.16
C ALA A 146 13.43 21.47 10.10
N ARG A 147 12.94 20.23 10.09
CA ARG A 147 13.38 19.16 11.01
C ARG A 147 13.07 17.76 10.48
N THR A 148 13.81 16.78 10.98
CA THR A 148 13.48 15.36 10.83
C THR A 148 12.47 14.94 11.91
N LEU A 149 11.35 14.35 11.50
CA LEU A 149 10.37 13.72 12.39
C LEU A 149 10.59 12.21 12.40
N SER A 150 10.56 11.61 13.57
CA SER A 150 10.75 10.17 13.75
C SER A 150 9.62 9.61 14.60
N ALA A 151 9.00 8.55 14.10
CA ALA A 151 7.99 7.79 14.82
C ALA A 151 8.45 6.33 14.94
N GLU A 152 8.47 5.82 16.16
CA GLU A 152 8.86 4.45 16.48
C GLU A 152 7.67 3.68 17.06
N VAL A 153 7.48 2.44 16.60
CA VAL A 153 6.60 1.46 17.22
C VAL A 153 7.42 0.24 17.62
N ARG A 154 7.31 -0.20 18.87
CA ARG A 154 7.85 -1.48 19.36
C ARG A 154 6.71 -2.43 19.64
N TYR A 155 6.78 -3.61 19.04
CA TYR A 155 5.77 -4.66 19.19
C TYR A 155 6.21 -5.64 20.27
N LEU A 156 5.40 -5.75 21.31
CA LEU A 156 5.55 -6.67 22.43
C LEU A 156 4.33 -7.58 22.51
N PRO A 157 4.39 -8.72 23.23
CA PRO A 157 3.22 -9.57 23.41
C PRO A 157 2.05 -8.80 24.03
N GLY A 158 0.99 -8.59 23.24
CA GLY A 158 -0.22 -7.87 23.66
C GLY A 158 -0.07 -6.36 23.85
N LEU A 159 1.04 -5.75 23.42
CA LEU A 159 1.30 -4.32 23.63
C LEU A 159 2.08 -3.70 22.46
N GLU A 160 1.74 -2.47 22.13
CA GLU A 160 2.52 -1.62 21.22
C GLU A 160 2.97 -0.37 21.98
N LEU A 161 4.28 -0.12 22.02
CA LEU A 161 4.84 1.14 22.55
C LEU A 161 5.09 2.08 21.39
N ARG A 162 4.59 3.32 21.47
CA ARG A 162 4.63 4.30 20.37
C ARG A 162 5.28 5.60 20.84
N ALA A 163 6.31 6.04 20.13
CA ALA A 163 6.99 7.31 20.41
C ALA A 163 7.08 8.14 19.12
N ASP A 164 6.70 9.42 19.17
CA ASP A 164 6.75 10.32 18.03
C ASP A 164 7.43 11.65 18.39
N SER A 165 8.54 11.98 17.72
CA SER A 165 9.27 13.24 17.94
C SER A 165 8.56 14.47 17.37
N GLY A 166 7.51 14.29 16.57
CA GLY A 166 6.67 15.35 16.01
C GLY A 166 5.65 15.90 17.00
N THR A 167 5.03 15.03 17.81
CA THR A 167 4.01 15.39 18.82
C THR A 167 4.59 15.51 20.23
N GLY A 168 5.78 14.94 20.49
CA GLY A 168 6.36 14.88 21.83
C GLY A 168 5.68 13.86 22.75
N GLU A 169 4.79 13.03 22.21
CA GLU A 169 4.08 11.99 22.96
C GLU A 169 4.86 10.67 22.93
N ALA A 170 5.04 10.08 24.11
CA ALA A 170 5.47 8.70 24.31
C ALA A 170 4.34 7.98 25.04
N LEU A 171 3.74 6.98 24.39
CA LEU A 171 2.62 6.17 24.89
C LEU A 171 3.01 4.69 24.94
#